data_AF-A0A842XDB1-F1
#
_entry.id   AF-A0A842XDB1-F1
#
_cell.length_a   1.000
_cell.length_b   1.000
_cell.length_c   1.000
_cell.angle_alpha   90.00
_cell.angle_beta   90.00
_cell.angle_gamma   90.00
#
_symmetry.space_group_name_H-M   'P 1'
#
loop_
_entity.id
_entity.type
_entity.pdbx_description
1 polymer ?
#
loop_
_entity_poly.entity_id
_entity_poly.type
_entity_poly.pdbx_seq_one_letter_code
_entity_poly.pdbx_strand_id
1 'polypeptide(L)'
;MGMNLTAKGKEEPSLAFGGQAVIEGVMIRSKKHMVVCVRQPNDEILTKTEEIKSLSEKYKILRIPFLRGIVALFETLYLGIKGLYFSANATLEEEEKLNPKEIAIAVIAALALSIFLFSIIPFFLTTLLKLGGVVFILVESVVRLGILLLYLASISLVGEFRRVFQYHGA
;
A
#
# COMPACT_ATOMS: atom_id res chain seq x y z
N MET A 1 3.48 58.64 1.40
CA MET A 1 3.57 57.80 0.18
C MET A 1 3.65 56.36 0.66
N GLY A 2 2.51 55.67 0.72
CA GLY A 2 2.39 54.36 1.39
C GLY A 2 2.82 53.22 0.49
N MET A 3 3.69 52.35 1.01
CA MET A 3 3.94 51.03 0.43
C MET A 3 3.05 50.00 1.13
N ASN A 4 2.01 49.58 0.40
CA ASN A 4 1.25 48.37 0.69
C ASN A 4 2.17 47.15 0.52
N LEU A 5 2.40 46.41 1.61
CA LEU A 5 2.92 45.05 1.54
C LEU A 5 1.83 44.11 2.04
N THR A 6 0.99 43.69 1.10
CA THR A 6 0.11 42.53 1.24
C THR A 6 0.96 41.27 1.30
N ALA A 7 1.52 40.98 2.49
CA ALA A 7 2.09 39.66 2.78
C ALA A 7 0.93 38.65 2.85
N LYS A 8 0.56 38.12 1.68
CA LYS A 8 -0.35 36.99 1.53
C LYS A 8 0.22 35.84 2.36
N GLY A 9 -0.44 35.49 3.45
CA GLY A 9 -0.03 34.43 4.37
C GLY A 9 0.30 33.16 3.59
N LYS A 10 1.59 32.79 3.58
CA LYS A 10 2.01 31.47 3.13
C LYS A 10 1.47 30.49 4.17
N GLU A 11 0.43 29.75 3.83
CA GLU A 11 0.01 28.59 4.61
C GLU A 11 1.25 27.73 4.85
N GLU A 12 1.65 27.55 6.11
CA GLU A 12 2.75 26.64 6.43
C GLU A 12 2.41 25.27 5.85
N PRO A 13 3.27 24.70 4.99
CA PRO A 13 2.97 23.42 4.35
C PRO A 13 2.82 22.41 5.48
N SER A 14 1.63 21.84 5.63
CA SER A 14 1.42 20.82 6.64
C SER A 14 2.46 19.72 6.45
N LEU A 15 3.32 19.52 7.44
CA LEU A 15 4.40 18.52 7.48
C LEU A 15 3.85 17.07 7.56
N ALA A 16 2.57 16.87 7.25
CA ALA A 16 1.95 15.56 7.21
C ALA A 16 2.40 14.83 5.94
N PHE A 17 3.45 14.03 6.10
CA PHE A 17 3.91 13.07 5.12
C PHE A 17 3.59 11.65 5.60
N GLY A 18 3.32 10.76 4.66
CA GLY A 18 3.20 9.33 4.90
C GLY A 18 3.92 8.58 3.79
N GLY A 19 4.22 7.31 4.01
CA GLY A 19 4.97 6.51 3.05
C GLY A 19 4.56 5.06 2.99
N GLN A 20 5.10 4.38 1.99
CA GLN A 20 5.00 2.95 1.80
C GLN A 20 6.32 2.44 1.22
N ALA A 21 6.79 1.30 1.71
CA ALA A 21 7.86 0.56 1.05
C ALA A 21 7.34 0.01 -0.30
N VAL A 22 8.19 0.10 -1.32
CA VAL A 22 7.95 -0.47 -2.66
C VAL A 22 9.13 -1.38 -3.04
N ILE A 23 9.03 -2.09 -4.16
CA ILE A 23 10.08 -3.01 -4.60
C ILE A 23 11.36 -2.19 -4.88
N GLU A 24 12.47 -2.54 -4.23
CA GLU A 24 13.74 -1.80 -4.32
C GLU A 24 13.67 -0.30 -4.01
N GLY A 25 12.68 0.17 -3.22
CA GLY A 25 12.49 1.60 -3.04
C GLY A 25 11.50 2.05 -1.97
N VAL A 26 11.28 3.36 -1.93
CA VAL A 26 10.34 4.02 -1.01
C VAL A 26 9.42 4.97 -1.77
N MET A 27 8.14 4.94 -1.42
CA MET A 27 7.14 5.93 -1.84
C MET A 27 6.81 6.85 -0.68
N ILE A 28 6.94 8.16 -0.88
CA ILE A 28 6.49 9.19 0.07
C ILE A 28 5.37 10.01 -0.55
N ARG A 29 4.36 10.30 0.25
CA ARG A 29 3.18 11.09 -0.11
C ARG A 29 3.04 12.29 0.82
N SER A 30 2.84 13.45 0.21
CA SER A 30 2.31 14.66 0.85
C SER A 30 0.85 14.87 0.45
N LYS A 31 0.24 15.98 0.89
CA LYS A 31 -1.12 16.33 0.45
C LYS A 31 -1.24 16.50 -1.07
N LYS A 32 -0.20 17.04 -1.71
CA LYS A 32 -0.24 17.45 -3.13
C LYS A 32 0.68 16.67 -4.05
N HIS A 33 1.64 15.94 -3.51
CA HIS A 33 2.65 15.25 -4.31
C HIS A 33 2.91 13.83 -3.79
N MET A 34 3.17 12.92 -4.72
CA MET A 34 3.70 11.59 -4.47
C MET A 34 5.08 11.50 -5.13
N VAL A 35 6.06 10.99 -4.39
CA VAL A 35 7.42 10.75 -4.88
C VAL A 35 7.74 9.29 -4.66
N VAL A 36 8.21 8.59 -5.70
CA VAL A 36 8.67 7.21 -5.63
C VAL A 36 10.12 7.17 -6.08
N CYS A 37 11.00 6.64 -5.25
CA CYS A 37 12.42 6.44 -5.56
C CYS A 37 12.73 4.95 -5.55
N VAL A 38 13.31 4.43 -6.63
CA VAL A 38 13.56 2.99 -6.83
C VAL A 38 14.99 2.78 -7.29
N ARG A 39 15.71 1.83 -6.69
CA ARG A 39 17.03 1.39 -7.15
C ARG A 39 16.86 0.42 -8.31
N GLN A 40 17.43 0.75 -9.45
CA GLN A 40 17.43 -0.08 -10.65
C GLN A 40 18.53 -1.16 -10.58
N PRO A 41 18.47 -2.21 -11.42
CA PRO A 41 19.50 -3.26 -11.45
C PRO A 41 20.91 -2.75 -11.81
N ASN A 42 21.01 -1.60 -12.49
CA ASN A 42 22.26 -0.90 -12.80
C ASN A 42 22.79 0.00 -11.66
N ASP A 43 22.22 -0.13 -10.44
CA ASP A 43 22.50 0.67 -9.25
C ASP A 43 22.16 2.17 -9.35
N GLU A 44 21.49 2.61 -10.41
CA GLU A 44 20.95 3.98 -10.52
C GLU A 44 19.64 4.12 -9.74
N ILE A 45 19.34 5.34 -9.28
CA ILE A 45 18.08 5.64 -8.58
C ILE A 45 17.14 6.36 -9.53
N LEU A 46 16.06 5.68 -9.92
CA LEU A 46 14.98 6.29 -10.69
C LEU A 46 13.98 6.96 -9.74
N THR A 47 13.78 8.26 -9.93
CA THR A 47 12.83 9.05 -9.13
C THR A 47 11.66 9.50 -9.99
N LYS A 48 10.44 9.26 -9.51
CA LYS A 48 9.20 9.73 -10.14
C LYS A 48 8.41 10.59 -9.19
N THR A 49 8.13 11.82 -9.60
CA THR A 49 7.27 12.77 -8.87
C THR A 49 5.98 12.97 -9.62
N GLU A 50 4.85 12.86 -8.93
CA GLU A 50 3.51 13.09 -9.48
C GLU A 50 2.69 14.01 -8.57
N GLU A 51 1.89 14.88 -9.17
CA GLU A 51 0.92 15.71 -8.46
C GLU A 51 -0.35 14.91 -8.16
N ILE A 52 -0.78 14.91 -6.89
CA ILE A 52 -2.00 14.27 -6.41
C ILE A 52 -3.15 15.27 -6.52
N LYS A 53 -4.16 14.92 -7.30
CA LYS A 53 -5.42 15.65 -7.38
C LYS A 53 -6.48 14.91 -6.57
N SER A 54 -6.68 15.30 -5.31
CA SER A 54 -7.66 14.62 -4.45
C SER A 54 -9.09 14.94 -4.89
N LEU A 55 -9.91 13.89 -5.02
CA LEU A 55 -11.33 13.97 -5.33
C LEU A 55 -12.10 14.63 -4.18
N SER A 56 -11.69 14.40 -2.94
CA SER A 56 -12.25 15.05 -1.74
C SER A 56 -12.01 16.56 -1.73
N GLU A 57 -10.96 17.05 -2.38
CA GLU A 57 -10.74 18.49 -2.53
C GLU A 57 -11.64 19.09 -3.62
N LYS A 58 -11.93 18.33 -4.69
CA LYS A 58 -12.74 18.76 -5.83
C LYS A 58 -14.24 18.87 -5.50
N TYR A 59 -14.81 17.92 -4.75
CA TYR A 59 -16.24 17.88 -4.47
C TYR A 59 -16.53 18.09 -2.98
N LYS A 60 -17.31 19.13 -2.63
CA LYS A 60 -17.64 19.46 -1.23
C LYS A 60 -18.32 18.31 -0.47
N ILE A 61 -19.14 17.51 -1.15
CA ILE A 61 -19.84 16.38 -0.52
C ILE A 61 -18.89 15.27 -0.06
N LEU A 62 -17.75 15.10 -0.74
CA LEU A 62 -16.72 14.10 -0.42
C LEU A 62 -15.83 14.50 0.78
N ARG A 63 -16.14 15.62 1.46
CA ARG A 63 -15.43 16.10 2.66
C ARG A 63 -16.10 15.70 3.98
N ILE A 64 -17.31 15.13 3.92
CA ILE A 64 -18.02 14.63 5.11
C ILE A 64 -17.17 13.50 5.74
N PRO A 65 -16.97 13.43 7.08
CA PRO A 65 -15.98 12.55 7.71
C PRO A 65 -16.01 11.09 7.25
N PHE A 66 -17.19 10.48 7.18
CA PHE A 66 -17.35 9.09 6.74
C PHE A 66 -16.99 8.90 5.26
N LEU A 67 -17.57 9.72 4.38
CA LEU A 67 -17.34 9.63 2.94
C LEU A 67 -15.90 10.02 2.55
N ARG A 68 -15.32 10.98 3.26
CA ARG A 68 -13.91 11.37 3.15
C ARG A 68 -13.00 10.19 3.48
N GLY A 69 -13.29 9.43 4.55
CA GLY A 69 -12.52 8.24 4.92
C GLY A 69 -12.52 7.20 3.81
N ILE A 70 -13.70 6.90 3.25
CA ILE A 70 -13.84 5.95 2.13
C ILE A 70 -13.04 6.42 0.91
N VAL A 71 -13.22 7.68 0.49
CA VAL A 71 -12.48 8.23 -0.66
C VAL A 71 -10.97 8.22 -0.40
N ALA A 72 -10.53 8.62 0.80
CA ALA A 72 -9.12 8.61 1.16
C ALA A 72 -8.51 7.19 1.16
N LEU A 73 -9.28 6.17 1.58
CA LEU A 73 -8.86 4.77 1.50
C LEU A 73 -8.63 4.35 0.05
N PHE A 74 -9.61 4.60 -0.84
CA PHE A 74 -9.47 4.27 -2.26
C PHE A 74 -8.35 5.05 -2.96
N GLU A 75 -8.21 6.35 -2.68
CA GLU A 75 -7.10 7.15 -3.20
C GLU A 75 -5.75 6.59 -2.75
N THR A 76 -5.62 6.24 -1.48
CA THR A 76 -4.36 5.70 -0.94
C THR A 76 -4.05 4.32 -1.52
N LEU A 77 -5.05 3.45 -1.64
CA LEU A 77 -4.90 2.13 -2.28
C LEU A 77 -4.48 2.28 -3.74
N TYR A 78 -5.14 3.16 -4.50
CA TYR A 78 -4.81 3.41 -5.90
C TYR A 78 -3.37 3.92 -6.06
N LEU A 79 -2.97 4.91 -5.26
CA LEU A 79 -1.61 5.45 -5.27
C LEU A 79 -0.58 4.40 -4.84
N GLY A 80 -0.88 3.58 -3.84
CA GLY A 80 -0.02 2.47 -3.39
C GLY A 80 0.19 1.42 -4.48
N ILE A 81 -0.87 1.00 -5.16
CA ILE A 81 -0.76 0.07 -6.31
C ILE A 81 0.03 0.72 -7.46
N LYS A 82 -0.19 2.01 -7.72
CA LYS A 82 0.54 2.76 -8.76
C LYS A 82 2.03 2.86 -8.44
N GLY A 83 2.39 3.09 -7.18
CA GLY A 83 3.78 3.11 -6.71
C GLY A 83 4.45 1.74 -6.87
N LEU A 84 3.75 0.67 -6.47
CA LEU A 84 4.23 -0.71 -6.63
C LEU A 84 4.42 -1.10 -8.10
N TYR A 85 3.47 -0.70 -8.96
CA TYR A 85 3.55 -0.90 -10.40
C TYR A 85 4.77 -0.19 -11.01
N PHE A 86 4.98 1.07 -10.63
CA PHE A 86 6.15 1.82 -11.08
C PHE A 86 7.44 1.17 -10.62
N SER A 87 7.52 0.72 -9.36
CA SER A 87 8.73 0.07 -8.84
C SER A 87 9.02 -1.26 -9.51
N ALA A 88 7.99 -2.08 -9.75
CA ALA A 88 8.17 -3.36 -10.45
C ALA A 88 8.68 -3.14 -11.88
N ASN A 89 8.12 -2.18 -12.62
CA ASN A 89 8.56 -1.89 -13.98
C ASN A 89 9.90 -1.17 -14.07
N ALA A 90 10.38 -0.55 -12.98
CA ALA A 90 11.71 0.07 -12.93
C ALA A 90 12.82 -0.98 -12.71
N THR A 91 12.48 -2.16 -12.19
CA THR A 91 13.41 -3.27 -11.95
C THR A 91 13.44 -4.30 -13.08
N LEU A 92 12.44 -4.30 -13.96
CA LEU A 92 12.31 -5.23 -15.08
C LEU A 92 12.94 -4.65 -16.36
N GLU A 93 13.40 -5.54 -17.24
CA GLU A 93 13.87 -5.17 -18.58
C GLU A 93 12.71 -4.68 -19.45
N GLU A 94 13.00 -3.98 -20.56
CA GLU A 94 11.95 -3.34 -21.36
C GLU A 94 10.92 -4.32 -21.95
N GLU A 95 11.37 -5.53 -22.30
CA GLU A 95 10.52 -6.60 -22.85
C GLU A 95 9.66 -7.30 -21.77
N GLU A 96 10.01 -7.14 -20.49
CA GLU A 96 9.34 -7.78 -19.36
C GLU A 96 8.41 -6.82 -18.59
N LYS A 97 8.28 -5.56 -19.03
CA LYS A 97 7.44 -4.57 -18.35
C LYS A 97 5.99 -5.04 -18.26
N LEU A 98 5.47 -5.03 -17.04
CA LEU A 98 4.10 -5.43 -16.75
C LEU A 98 3.11 -4.46 -17.38
N ASN A 99 2.04 -5.01 -17.95
CA ASN A 99 0.89 -4.22 -18.43
C ASN A 99 -0.10 -3.95 -17.27
N PRO A 100 -0.86 -2.83 -17.27
CA PRO A 100 -1.95 -2.61 -16.33
C PRO A 100 -2.92 -3.80 -16.13
N LYS A 101 -3.16 -4.60 -17.17
CA LYS A 101 -4.00 -5.82 -17.05
C LYS A 101 -3.37 -6.89 -16.18
N GLU A 102 -2.07 -7.11 -16.30
CA GLU A 102 -1.34 -8.13 -15.53
C GLU A 102 -1.29 -7.77 -14.05
N ILE A 103 -1.09 -6.48 -13.75
CA ILE A 103 -1.20 -5.97 -12.38
C ILE A 103 -2.61 -6.16 -11.82
N ALA A 104 -3.65 -5.87 -12.60
CA ALA A 104 -5.02 -6.09 -12.15
C ALA A 104 -5.27 -7.56 -11.82
N ILE A 105 -4.79 -8.49 -12.67
CA ILE A 105 -4.87 -9.93 -12.42
C ILE A 105 -4.09 -10.31 -11.16
N ALA A 106 -2.86 -9.81 -10.99
CA ALA A 106 -2.02 -10.09 -9.83
C ALA A 106 -2.68 -9.60 -8.52
N VAL A 107 -3.27 -8.40 -8.52
CA VAL A 107 -4.00 -7.86 -7.37
C VAL A 107 -5.23 -8.70 -7.05
N ILE A 108 -6.02 -9.10 -8.05
CA ILE A 108 -7.18 -9.98 -7.85
C ILE A 108 -6.75 -11.34 -7.31
N ALA A 109 -5.69 -11.93 -7.86
CA ALA A 109 -5.14 -13.20 -7.40
C ALA A 109 -4.61 -13.10 -5.96
N ALA A 110 -3.92 -12.03 -5.60
CA ALA A 110 -3.44 -11.79 -4.24
C ALA A 110 -4.59 -11.64 -3.24
N LEU A 111 -5.67 -10.94 -3.61
CA LEU A 111 -6.87 -10.82 -2.78
C LEU A 111 -7.57 -12.18 -2.62
N ALA A 112 -7.72 -12.94 -3.70
CA ALA A 112 -8.30 -14.28 -3.65
C ALA A 112 -7.47 -15.23 -2.77
N LEU A 113 -6.14 -15.22 -2.93
CA LEU A 113 -5.22 -16.00 -2.11
C LEU A 113 -5.28 -15.59 -0.64
N SER A 114 -5.38 -14.29 -0.35
CA SER A 114 -5.52 -13.78 1.01
C SER A 114 -6.81 -14.27 1.67
N ILE A 115 -7.95 -14.19 0.99
CA ILE A 115 -9.23 -14.73 1.50
C ILE A 115 -9.13 -16.24 1.71
N PHE A 116 -8.52 -16.95 0.77
CA PHE A 116 -8.33 -18.39 0.88
C PHE A 116 -7.47 -18.76 2.10
N LEU A 117 -6.29 -18.14 2.24
CA LEU A 117 -5.31 -18.45 3.26
C LEU A 117 -5.73 -18.01 4.67
N PHE A 118 -6.36 -16.84 4.80
CA PHE A 118 -6.65 -16.24 6.11
C PHE A 118 -8.11 -16.32 6.57
N SER A 119 -9.03 -16.74 5.68
CA SER A 119 -10.43 -16.94 6.05
C SER A 119 -10.87 -18.38 5.84
N ILE A 120 -10.67 -18.94 4.64
CA ILE A 120 -11.19 -20.28 4.30
C ILE A 120 -10.40 -21.38 5.01
N ILE A 121 -9.07 -21.38 4.92
CA ILE A 121 -8.22 -22.41 5.53
C ILE A 121 -8.41 -22.50 7.05
N PRO A 122 -8.32 -21.40 7.84
CA PRO A 122 -8.49 -21.47 9.29
C PRO A 122 -9.85 -22.05 9.67
N PHE A 123 -10.92 -21.58 9.02
CA PHE A 123 -12.29 -22.06 9.26
C PHE A 123 -12.43 -23.56 8.95
N PHE A 124 -11.88 -24.01 7.82
CA PHE A 124 -11.95 -25.42 7.44
C PHE A 124 -11.17 -26.30 8.42
N LEU A 125 -9.93 -25.91 8.77
CA LEU A 125 -9.08 -26.64 9.72
C LEU A 125 -9.74 -26.78 11.10
N THR A 126 -10.36 -25.71 11.62
CA THR A 126 -11.00 -25.76 12.94
C THR A 126 -12.32 -26.52 12.94
N THR A 127 -13.04 -26.53 11.81
CA THR A 127 -14.28 -27.32 11.67
C THR A 127 -14.01 -28.82 11.77
N LEU A 128 -12.84 -29.30 11.31
CA LEU A 128 -12.44 -30.71 11.45
C LEU A 128 -12.30 -31.15 12.92
N LEU A 129 -12.01 -30.22 13.82
CA LEU A 129 -11.87 -30.47 15.26
C LEU A 129 -13.23 -30.61 15.96
N LYS A 130 -14.34 -30.34 15.26
CA LYS A 130 -15.73 -30.44 15.77
C LYS A 130 -15.95 -29.70 17.09
N LEU A 131 -15.27 -28.56 17.26
CA LEU A 131 -15.40 -27.70 18.43
C LEU A 131 -16.68 -26.86 18.32
N GLY A 132 -17.30 -26.55 19.46
CA GLY A 132 -18.51 -25.73 19.53
C GLY A 132 -18.32 -24.45 20.34
N GLY A 133 -19.22 -23.48 20.11
CA GLY A 133 -19.34 -22.27 20.91
C GLY A 133 -18.07 -21.41 20.96
N VAL A 134 -17.76 -20.86 22.13
CA VAL A 134 -16.62 -19.95 22.33
C VAL A 134 -15.27 -20.61 22.05
N VAL A 135 -15.14 -21.91 22.33
CA VAL A 135 -13.90 -22.67 22.10
C VAL A 135 -13.56 -22.72 20.61
N PHE A 136 -14.56 -22.87 19.75
CA PHE A 136 -14.37 -22.80 18.29
C PHE A 136 -13.77 -21.46 17.87
N ILE A 137 -14.35 -20.35 18.36
CA ILE A 137 -13.92 -18.98 18.00
C ILE A 137 -12.47 -18.71 18.45
N LEU A 138 -12.12 -19.16 19.67
CA LEU A 138 -10.76 -19.02 20.19
C LEU A 138 -9.75 -19.82 19.37
N VAL A 139 -10.05 -21.09 19.09
CA VAL A 139 -9.15 -21.96 18.32
C VAL A 139 -9.01 -21.46 16.88
N GLU A 140 -10.09 -21.00 16.26
CA GLU A 140 -10.06 -20.41 14.91
C GLU A 140 -9.15 -19.17 14.86
N SER A 141 -9.26 -18.29 15.87
CA SER A 141 -8.43 -17.10 15.97
C SER A 141 -6.95 -17.44 16.15
N VAL A 142 -6.63 -18.45 16.98
CA VAL A 142 -5.26 -18.93 17.18
C VAL A 142 -4.69 -19.55 15.91
N VAL A 143 -5.46 -20.39 15.22
CA VAL A 143 -5.04 -21.00 13.95
C VAL A 143 -4.81 -19.92 12.89
N ARG A 144 -5.70 -18.94 12.78
CA ARG A 144 -5.56 -17.81 11.86
C ARG A 144 -4.31 -16.99 12.15
N LEU A 145 -4.04 -16.68 13.42
CA LEU A 145 -2.83 -15.99 13.83
C LEU A 145 -1.57 -16.82 13.52
N GLY A 146 -1.59 -18.12 13.78
CA GLY A 146 -0.50 -19.03 13.44
C GLY A 146 -0.20 -19.04 11.95
N ILE A 147 -1.23 -19.12 11.10
CA ILE A 147 -1.08 -19.05 9.63
C ILE A 147 -0.53 -17.68 9.20
N LEU A 148 -0.99 -16.58 9.80
CA LEU A 148 -0.45 -15.25 9.54
C LEU A 148 1.04 -15.15 9.84
N LEU A 149 1.46 -15.60 11.02
CA LEU A 149 2.87 -15.59 11.42
C LEU A 149 3.72 -16.48 10.52
N LEU A 150 3.23 -17.68 10.18
CA LEU A 150 3.90 -18.59 9.26
C LEU A 150 4.04 -17.98 7.85
N TYR A 151 2.99 -17.33 7.35
CA TYR A 151 3.03 -16.64 6.07
C TYR A 151 4.09 -15.53 6.07
N LEU A 152 4.08 -14.65 7.08
CA LEU A 152 5.04 -13.56 7.21
C LEU A 152 6.49 -14.09 7.31
N ALA A 153 6.71 -15.13 8.12
CA ALA A 153 8.00 -15.79 8.21
C ALA A 153 8.44 -16.34 6.85
N SER A 154 7.55 -17.02 6.12
CA SER A 154 7.86 -17.62 4.82
C SER A 154 8.23 -16.57 3.77
N ILE A 155 7.45 -15.48 3.66
CA ILE A 155 7.76 -14.43 2.68
C ILE A 155 9.03 -13.65 3.04
N SER A 156 9.38 -13.54 4.34
CA SER A 156 10.62 -12.86 4.77
C SER A 156 11.91 -13.58 4.36
N LEU A 157 11.80 -14.86 3.96
CA LEU A 157 12.92 -15.64 3.43
C LEU A 157 13.22 -15.30 1.96
N VAL A 158 12.26 -14.72 1.25
CA VAL A 158 12.42 -14.29 -0.14
C VAL A 158 13.18 -12.95 -0.18
N GLY A 159 14.29 -12.90 -0.91
CA GLY A 159 15.24 -11.78 -0.87
C GLY A 159 14.64 -10.42 -1.25
N GLU A 160 13.70 -10.37 -2.18
CA GLU A 160 12.99 -9.15 -2.57
C GLU A 160 12.11 -8.62 -1.43
N PHE A 161 11.26 -9.46 -0.84
CA PHE A 161 10.40 -9.07 0.27
C PHE A 161 11.20 -8.70 1.52
N ARG A 162 12.33 -9.37 1.77
CA ARG A 162 13.26 -8.98 2.84
C ARG A 162 13.76 -7.55 2.65
N ARG A 163 14.12 -7.16 1.42
CA ARG A 163 14.53 -5.78 1.11
C ARG A 163 13.38 -4.79 1.27
N VAL A 164 12.17 -5.15 0.81
CA VAL A 164 10.96 -4.34 1.07
C VAL A 164 10.74 -4.11 2.56
N PHE A 165 10.96 -5.13 3.40
CA PHE A 165 10.87 -4.98 4.85
C PHE A 165 11.99 -4.14 5.47
N GLN A 166 13.18 -4.08 4.87
CA GLN A 166 14.24 -3.16 5.31
C GLN A 166 13.88 -1.69 5.06
N TYR A 167 13.11 -1.41 4.01
CA TYR A 167 12.56 -0.07 3.74
C TYR A 167 11.36 0.28 4.64
N HIS A 168 10.87 -0.67 5.45
CA HIS A 168 9.78 -0.43 6.39
C HIS A 168 10.30 0.37 7.58
N GLY A 169 9.92 1.65 7.64
CA GLY A 169 10.41 2.62 8.64
C GLY A 169 11.14 3.84 8.05
N ALA A 170 11.28 3.90 6.71
CA ALA A 170 11.72 5.09 5.97
C ALA A 170 10.58 6.10 5.75
#